data_AF-A0A382DR89-F1
#
_entry.id   AF-A0A382DR89-F1
#
_cell.length_a   1.000
_cell.length_b   1.000
_cell.length_c   1.000
_cell.angle_alpha   90.00
_cell.angle_beta   90.00
_cell.angle_gamma   90.00
#
_symmetry.space_group_name_H-M   'P 1'
#
loop_
_entity.id
_entity.type
_entity.pdbx_description
1 polymer ?
#
loop_
_entity_poly.entity_id
_entity_poly.type
_entity_poly.pdbx_seq_one_letter_code
_entity_poly.pdbx_strand_id
1 'polypeptide(L)'
;MTTQQTDNEERQKQHYQWVNHGDHILTIDNCFDDGLIEDCIRVFDEMEDKGLTLNRRESHDGSHKHLRADTSIFYSAMDCMLSKPMREMMEIINNDIIDSWLDEYPVIETGQYKELYTSQMKVQKTRPTEGYHNWHSEHTSKIEDVRTVLAFMVYLNDVDEG
;
A
#
# COMPACT_ATOMS: atom_id res chain seq x y z
N MET A 1 -8.83 19.22 -35.75
CA MET A 1 -8.96 19.25 -34.29
C MET A 1 -9.93 18.15 -33.93
N THR A 2 -9.41 16.97 -33.62
CA THR A 2 -10.20 15.79 -33.32
C THR A 2 -10.27 15.69 -31.80
N THR A 3 -11.44 15.97 -31.25
CA THR A 3 -11.75 15.86 -29.83
C THR A 3 -11.62 14.38 -29.45
N GLN A 4 -10.60 14.03 -28.65
CA GLN A 4 -10.55 12.74 -27.99
C GLN A 4 -11.60 12.78 -26.88
N GLN A 5 -12.72 12.13 -27.16
CA GLN A 5 -13.74 11.80 -26.20
C GLN A 5 -13.15 10.66 -25.37
N THR A 6 -12.74 10.94 -24.14
CA THR A 6 -12.28 9.95 -23.18
C THR A 6 -13.45 9.03 -22.86
N ASP A 7 -13.37 7.78 -23.30
CA ASP A 7 -14.24 6.69 -22.86
C ASP A 7 -14.09 6.54 -21.35
N ASN A 8 -15.03 7.11 -20.61
CA ASN A 8 -15.20 6.85 -19.18
C ASN A 8 -16.09 5.61 -19.09
N GLU A 9 -15.48 4.44 -19.25
CA GLU A 9 -16.17 3.17 -18.95
C GLU A 9 -16.59 3.23 -17.47
N GLU A 10 -17.90 3.17 -17.22
CA GLU A 10 -18.47 3.01 -15.89
C GLU A 10 -17.95 1.68 -15.30
N ARG A 11 -16.81 1.71 -14.61
CA ARG A 11 -16.36 0.59 -13.79
C ARG A 11 -17.44 0.33 -12.75
N GLN A 12 -17.99 -0.87 -12.73
CA GLN A 12 -18.88 -1.29 -11.66
C GLN A 12 -18.08 -1.25 -10.36
N LYS A 13 -18.41 -0.32 -9.46
CA LYS A 13 -17.78 -0.23 -8.14
C LYS A 13 -17.94 -1.57 -7.43
N GLN A 14 -16.83 -2.18 -7.02
CA GLN A 14 -16.87 -3.37 -6.19
C GLN A 14 -17.38 -2.97 -4.79
N HIS A 15 -18.42 -3.63 -4.32
CA HIS A 15 -18.94 -3.40 -2.97
C HIS A 15 -18.16 -4.23 -1.96
N TYR A 16 -17.21 -3.60 -1.28
CA TYR A 16 -16.49 -4.23 -0.18
C TYR A 16 -17.33 -4.29 1.09
N GLN A 17 -17.23 -5.40 1.83
CA GLN A 17 -17.86 -5.56 3.13
C GLN A 17 -16.88 -5.14 4.22
N TRP A 18 -16.89 -3.85 4.57
CA TRP A 18 -16.01 -3.31 5.60
C TRP A 18 -16.43 -3.79 7.00
N VAL A 19 -15.44 -4.26 7.76
CA VAL A 19 -15.57 -4.50 9.19
C VAL A 19 -15.00 -3.29 9.93
N ASN A 20 -15.82 -2.64 10.75
CA ASN A 20 -15.44 -1.47 11.54
C ASN A 20 -15.05 -1.89 12.96
N HIS A 21 -13.81 -1.55 13.36
CA HIS A 21 -13.24 -1.89 14.67
C HIS A 21 -13.24 -0.72 15.66
N GLY A 22 -13.85 0.42 15.29
CA GLY A 22 -13.73 1.68 16.02
C GLY A 22 -12.45 2.44 15.68
N ASP A 23 -12.31 3.65 16.23
CA ASP A 23 -11.10 4.49 16.10
C ASP A 23 -10.63 4.74 14.64
N HIS A 24 -11.57 4.74 13.70
CA HIS A 24 -11.31 4.85 12.25
C HIS A 24 -10.47 3.71 11.66
N ILE A 25 -10.47 2.54 12.32
CA ILE A 25 -9.81 1.32 11.87
C ILE A 25 -10.84 0.43 11.16
N LEU A 26 -10.61 0.17 9.88
CA LEU A 26 -11.45 -0.67 9.05
C LEU A 26 -10.63 -1.81 8.42
N THR A 27 -11.25 -2.98 8.26
CA THR A 27 -10.65 -4.11 7.53
C THR A 27 -11.60 -4.66 6.48
N ILE A 28 -11.05 -5.18 5.40
CA ILE A 28 -11.76 -5.92 4.34
C ILE A 28 -10.97 -7.16 3.98
N ASP A 29 -11.67 -8.27 3.78
CA ASP A 29 -11.08 -9.54 3.41
C ASP A 29 -11.31 -9.82 1.92
N ASN A 30 -10.42 -10.63 1.32
CA ASN A 30 -10.56 -11.12 -0.06
C ASN A 30 -10.71 -9.99 -1.10
N CYS A 31 -9.94 -8.91 -0.94
CA CYS A 31 -9.97 -7.75 -1.83
C CYS A 31 -9.09 -7.90 -3.09
N PHE A 32 -8.26 -8.95 -3.16
CA PHE A 32 -7.40 -9.26 -4.30
C PHE A 32 -7.56 -10.73 -4.70
N ASP A 33 -7.35 -11.03 -5.97
CA ASP A 33 -7.26 -12.40 -6.48
C ASP A 33 -5.94 -13.05 -6.05
N ASP A 34 -5.97 -14.34 -5.70
CA ASP A 34 -4.81 -15.10 -5.23
C ASP A 34 -3.66 -15.06 -6.26
N GLY A 35 -3.96 -15.10 -7.55
CA GLY A 35 -2.93 -15.04 -8.60
C GLY A 35 -2.21 -13.70 -8.64
N LEU A 36 -2.92 -12.59 -8.38
CA LEU A 36 -2.31 -11.27 -8.28
C LEU A 36 -1.41 -11.17 -7.04
N ILE A 37 -1.86 -11.72 -5.91
CA ILE A 37 -1.07 -11.78 -4.68
C ILE A 37 0.24 -12.56 -4.92
N GLU A 38 0.14 -13.76 -5.52
CA GLU A 38 1.30 -14.58 -5.89
C GLU A 38 2.26 -13.86 -6.84
N ASP A 39 1.74 -13.15 -7.83
CA ASP A 39 2.54 -12.35 -8.76
C ASP A 39 3.32 -11.23 -8.04
N CYS A 40 2.66 -10.51 -7.11
CA CYS A 40 3.30 -9.48 -6.30
C CYS A 40 4.40 -10.06 -5.40
N ILE A 41 4.15 -11.19 -4.74
CA ILE A 41 5.16 -11.88 -3.91
C ILE A 41 6.36 -12.30 -4.77
N ARG A 42 6.12 -12.88 -5.95
CA ARG A 42 7.18 -13.27 -6.87
C ARG A 42 8.04 -12.09 -7.30
N VAL A 43 7.44 -10.93 -7.59
CA VAL A 43 8.20 -9.71 -7.90
C VAL A 43 9.10 -9.33 -6.72
N PHE A 44 8.60 -9.40 -5.48
CA PHE A 44 9.40 -9.13 -4.29
C PHE A 44 10.57 -10.12 -4.14
N ASP A 45 10.30 -11.42 -4.23
CA ASP A 45 11.32 -12.46 -4.09
C ASP A 45 12.40 -12.34 -5.19
N GLU A 46 12.02 -12.00 -6.43
CA GLU A 46 12.98 -11.70 -7.49
C GLU A 46 13.86 -10.48 -7.19
N MET A 47 13.31 -9.44 -6.56
CA MET A 47 14.09 -8.28 -6.13
C MET A 47 15.02 -8.65 -4.97
N GLU A 48 14.56 -9.50 -4.04
CA GLU A 48 15.36 -10.01 -2.92
C GLU A 48 16.54 -10.83 -3.43
N ASP A 49 16.30 -11.75 -4.36
CA ASP A 49 17.34 -12.60 -4.98
C ASP A 49 18.37 -11.78 -5.76
N LYS A 50 17.97 -10.64 -6.34
CA LYS A 50 18.86 -9.71 -7.04
C LYS A 50 19.60 -8.76 -6.10
N GLY A 51 19.33 -8.81 -4.79
CA GLY A 51 19.90 -7.89 -3.80
C GLY A 51 19.41 -6.46 -3.93
N LEU A 52 18.21 -6.26 -4.50
CA LEU A 52 17.58 -4.95 -4.69
C LEU A 52 16.63 -4.59 -3.54
N THR A 53 16.44 -5.50 -2.58
CA THR A 53 15.72 -5.22 -1.35
C THR A 53 16.65 -4.60 -0.31
N LEU A 54 16.07 -3.78 0.55
CA LEU A 54 16.74 -3.21 1.70
C LEU A 54 16.69 -4.23 2.83
N ASN A 55 17.84 -4.89 3.07
CA ASN A 55 18.15 -5.45 4.36
C ASN A 55 18.89 -4.38 5.19
N ARG A 56 18.58 -4.24 6.48
CA ARG A 56 18.91 -3.03 7.27
C ARG A 56 20.41 -2.71 7.47
N ARG A 57 21.34 -3.49 6.90
CA ARG A 57 22.74 -3.01 6.81
C ARG A 57 22.88 -1.81 5.87
N GLU A 58 21.91 -1.59 4.98
CA GLU A 58 22.00 -0.67 3.85
C GLU A 58 20.90 0.41 3.83
N SER A 59 20.06 0.52 4.87
CA SER A 59 19.00 1.54 4.91
C SER A 59 19.57 2.95 5.09
N HIS A 60 19.08 3.88 4.27
CA HIS A 60 19.50 5.29 4.21
C HIS A 60 19.39 6.08 5.54
N ASP A 61 18.68 5.54 6.54
CA ASP A 61 18.40 6.20 7.81
C ASP A 61 19.36 5.80 8.95
N GLY A 62 20.30 4.86 8.72
CA GLY A 62 21.30 4.44 9.71
C GLY A 62 20.71 3.83 10.99
N SER A 63 19.47 3.37 10.94
CA SER A 63 18.73 3.01 12.14
C SER A 63 19.19 1.65 12.70
N HIS A 64 19.51 1.60 13.99
CA HIS A 64 20.11 0.42 14.64
C HIS A 64 19.15 -0.77 14.68
N LYS A 65 19.65 -2.00 14.43
CA LYS A 65 18.89 -3.26 14.46
C LYS A 65 17.91 -3.41 15.63
N HIS A 66 18.21 -2.86 16.80
CA HIS A 66 17.31 -2.90 17.97
C HIS A 66 15.97 -2.18 17.79
N LEU A 67 15.84 -1.33 16.78
CA LEU A 67 14.63 -0.53 16.56
C LEU A 67 13.64 -1.20 15.58
N ARG A 68 14.10 -2.17 14.77
CA ARG A 68 13.35 -2.82 13.66
C ARG A 68 14.12 -3.97 12.97
N ALA A 69 13.44 -5.03 12.55
CA ALA A 69 14.03 -6.06 11.68
C ALA A 69 13.00 -6.55 10.66
N ASP A 70 13.36 -6.53 9.38
CA ASP A 70 12.59 -6.99 8.22
C ASP A 70 13.41 -6.79 6.93
N THR A 71 12.99 -7.44 5.85
CA THR A 71 13.44 -7.13 4.48
C THR A 71 12.33 -6.34 3.79
N SER A 72 12.66 -5.24 3.10
CA SER A 72 11.65 -4.44 2.41
C SER A 72 12.13 -3.83 1.10
N ILE A 73 11.18 -3.39 0.29
CA ILE A 73 11.40 -2.56 -0.89
C ILE A 73 10.31 -1.49 -0.96
N PHE A 74 10.68 -0.29 -1.38
CA PHE A 74 9.74 0.79 -1.62
C PHE A 74 9.43 0.89 -3.10
N TYR A 75 8.16 0.99 -3.43
CA TYR A 75 7.66 1.31 -4.75
C TYR A 75 7.03 2.70 -4.71
N SER A 76 7.61 3.66 -5.43
CA SER A 76 6.89 4.87 -5.78
C SER A 76 5.74 4.55 -6.74
N ALA A 77 4.82 5.50 -6.93
CA ALA A 77 3.81 5.40 -7.97
C ALA A 77 4.42 5.08 -9.36
N MET A 78 5.59 5.66 -9.67
CA MET A 78 6.30 5.38 -10.93
C MET A 78 6.84 3.96 -11.00
N ASP A 79 7.39 3.42 -9.91
CA ASP A 79 7.91 2.05 -9.88
C ASP A 79 6.78 1.04 -10.09
N CYS A 80 5.59 1.32 -9.53
CA CYS A 80 4.40 0.49 -9.75
C CYS A 80 4.03 0.43 -11.23
N MET A 81 4.11 1.54 -11.97
CA MET A 81 3.79 1.55 -13.40
C MET A 81 4.67 0.60 -14.25
N LEU A 82 5.90 0.35 -13.79
CA LEU A 82 6.87 -0.51 -14.49
C LEU A 82 6.67 -2.00 -14.20
N SER A 83 5.98 -2.36 -13.12
CA SER A 83 5.68 -3.75 -12.75
C SER A 83 4.18 -4.01 -12.88
N LYS A 84 3.78 -4.85 -13.84
CA LYS A 84 2.37 -5.18 -14.10
C LYS A 84 1.59 -5.55 -12.82
N PRO A 85 2.03 -6.52 -12.00
CA PRO A 85 1.26 -6.89 -10.80
C PRO A 85 1.21 -5.77 -9.75
N MET A 86 2.31 -5.03 -9.56
CA MET A 86 2.29 -3.88 -8.65
C MET A 86 1.37 -2.76 -9.14
N ARG A 87 1.30 -2.53 -10.45
CA ARG A 87 0.35 -1.59 -11.07
C ARG A 87 -1.09 -2.04 -10.85
N GLU A 88 -1.41 -3.30 -11.11
CA GLU A 88 -2.78 -3.83 -10.96
C GLU A 88 -3.25 -3.75 -9.51
N MET A 89 -2.40 -4.13 -8.55
CA MET A 89 -2.69 -3.96 -7.13
C MET A 89 -2.91 -2.48 -6.76
N MET A 90 -2.03 -1.59 -7.22
CA MET A 90 -2.14 -0.15 -6.99
C MET A 90 -3.42 0.45 -7.60
N GLU A 91 -3.84 -0.03 -8.77
CA GLU A 91 -5.07 0.40 -9.43
C GLU A 91 -6.32 -0.02 -8.65
N ILE A 92 -6.36 -1.26 -8.14
CA ILE A 92 -7.46 -1.73 -7.27
C ILE A 92 -7.49 -0.91 -5.97
N ILE A 93 -6.34 -0.69 -5.36
CA ILE A 93 -6.24 0.13 -4.12
C ILE A 93 -6.79 1.53 -4.36
N ASN A 94 -6.32 2.23 -5.40
CA ASN A 94 -6.70 3.62 -5.61
C ASN A 94 -8.14 3.77 -6.13
N ASN A 95 -8.55 2.96 -7.09
CA ASN A 95 -9.81 3.20 -7.82
C ASN A 95 -11.00 2.43 -7.25
N ASP A 96 -10.76 1.37 -6.46
CA ASP A 96 -11.84 0.56 -5.90
C ASP A 96 -11.86 0.70 -4.37
N ILE A 97 -10.75 0.41 -3.69
CA ILE A 97 -10.71 0.35 -2.21
C ILE A 97 -10.76 1.76 -1.59
N ILE A 98 -9.89 2.68 -2.02
CA ILE A 98 -9.87 4.06 -1.51
C ILE A 98 -11.17 4.78 -1.87
N ASP A 99 -11.69 4.58 -3.09
CA ASP A 99 -12.97 5.13 -3.51
C ASP A 99 -14.14 4.61 -2.66
N SER A 100 -14.17 3.31 -2.34
CA SER A 100 -15.17 2.75 -1.41
C SER A 100 -14.98 3.26 0.02
N TRP A 101 -13.74 3.47 0.47
CA TRP A 101 -13.46 4.04 1.80
C TRP A 101 -13.93 5.50 1.91
N LEU A 102 -13.82 6.27 0.82
CA LEU A 102 -14.30 7.65 0.74
C LEU A 102 -15.83 7.76 0.88
N ASP A 103 -16.59 6.71 0.55
CA ASP A 103 -18.04 6.67 0.77
C ASP A 103 -18.37 6.71 2.29
N GLU A 104 -17.51 6.14 3.14
CA GLU A 104 -17.63 6.22 4.61
C GLU A 104 -17.06 7.53 5.19
N TYR A 105 -16.02 8.06 4.53
CA TYR A 105 -15.33 9.27 4.94
C TYR A 105 -15.22 10.26 3.78
N PRO A 106 -16.26 11.10 3.57
CA PRO A 106 -16.28 12.09 2.48
C PRO A 106 -15.35 13.28 2.76
N VAL A 107 -14.11 13.02 3.19
CA VAL A 107 -13.09 14.00 3.54
C VAL A 107 -12.70 14.89 2.34
N ILE A 108 -12.85 14.39 1.11
CA ILE A 108 -12.65 15.19 -0.11
C ILE A 108 -13.73 16.28 -0.25
N GLU A 109 -14.96 16.03 0.18
CA GLU A 109 -16.04 17.03 0.12
C GLU A 109 -15.76 18.25 1.02
N THR A 110 -14.87 18.11 2.01
CA THR A 110 -14.43 19.23 2.86
C THR A 110 -13.62 20.29 2.09
N GLY A 111 -13.13 19.95 0.89
CA GLY A 111 -12.28 20.83 0.07
C GLY A 111 -10.84 21.01 0.58
N GLN A 112 -10.50 20.40 1.73
CA GLN A 112 -9.13 20.43 2.28
C GLN A 112 -8.19 19.49 1.51
N TYR A 113 -8.73 18.41 0.95
CA TYR A 113 -8.02 17.42 0.14
C TYR A 113 -8.67 17.35 -1.25
N LYS A 114 -7.85 17.19 -2.30
CA LYS A 114 -8.29 17.24 -3.69
C LYS A 114 -7.83 16.00 -4.43
N GLU A 115 -8.47 14.88 -4.11
CA GLU A 115 -8.10 13.51 -4.54
C GLU A 115 -7.09 12.86 -3.60
N LEU A 116 -7.38 11.62 -3.22
CA LEU A 116 -6.47 10.75 -2.49
C LEU A 116 -5.86 9.78 -3.50
N TYR A 117 -4.56 9.55 -3.36
CA TYR A 117 -3.88 8.51 -4.12
C TYR A 117 -2.72 7.98 -3.29
N THR A 118 -2.33 6.75 -3.58
CA THR A 118 -1.18 6.12 -2.95
C THR A 118 0.11 6.63 -3.59
N SER A 119 0.86 7.45 -2.87
CA SER A 119 2.11 8.04 -3.35
C SER A 119 3.27 7.04 -3.36
N GLN A 120 3.29 6.14 -2.39
CA GLN A 120 4.32 5.13 -2.19
C GLN A 120 3.74 3.90 -1.50
N MET A 121 4.18 2.72 -1.90
CA MET A 121 3.94 1.46 -1.21
C MET A 121 5.26 0.88 -0.71
N LYS A 122 5.21 0.18 0.42
CA LYS A 122 6.35 -0.58 0.94
C LYS A 122 5.93 -2.03 1.05
N VAL A 123 6.58 -2.90 0.29
CA VAL A 123 6.41 -4.35 0.46
C VAL A 123 7.46 -4.81 1.47
N GLN A 124 7.01 -5.55 2.48
CA GLN A 124 7.83 -5.96 3.62
C GLN A 124 7.63 -7.44 3.91
N LYS A 125 8.74 -8.16 4.02
CA LYS A 125 8.81 -9.58 4.43
C LYS A 125 9.37 -9.65 5.84
N THR A 126 8.66 -10.35 6.72
CA THR A 126 9.04 -10.54 8.12
C THR A 126 9.16 -12.03 8.43
N ARG A 127 10.21 -12.41 9.14
CA ARG A 127 10.42 -13.77 9.66
C ARG A 127 9.97 -13.84 11.13
N PRO A 128 9.84 -15.04 11.72
CA PRO A 128 9.65 -15.15 13.16
C PRO A 128 10.70 -14.34 13.91
N THR A 129 10.28 -13.63 14.96
CA THR A 129 11.08 -12.67 15.77
C THR A 129 11.44 -11.33 15.09
N GLU A 130 11.04 -11.12 13.85
CA GLU A 130 11.14 -9.85 13.13
C GLU A 130 9.82 -9.05 13.24
N GLY A 131 9.67 -7.96 12.50
CA GLY A 131 8.43 -7.18 12.44
C GLY A 131 8.18 -6.27 13.66
N TYR A 132 9.12 -6.18 14.61
CA TYR A 132 9.09 -5.13 15.64
C TYR A 132 9.49 -3.78 15.04
N HIS A 133 8.89 -2.70 15.51
CA HIS A 133 9.18 -1.33 15.06
C HIS A 133 9.23 -0.40 16.27
N ASN A 134 10.02 0.66 16.20
CA ASN A 134 9.89 1.77 17.14
C ASN A 134 8.50 2.39 17.02
N TRP A 135 8.00 2.95 18.11
CA TRP A 135 6.77 3.74 18.07
C TRP A 135 6.95 4.92 17.10
N HIS A 136 6.00 5.08 16.18
CA HIS A 136 5.97 6.12 15.17
C HIS A 136 4.54 6.42 14.73
N SER A 137 4.39 7.49 13.96
CA SER A 137 3.17 7.89 13.25
C SER A 137 3.53 8.00 11.78
N GLU A 138 2.64 7.57 10.88
CA GLU A 138 2.83 7.68 9.44
C GLU A 138 2.63 9.12 8.95
N HIS A 139 1.84 9.92 9.68
CA HIS A 139 1.81 11.37 9.46
C HIS A 139 2.97 12.01 10.23
N THR A 140 3.99 12.49 9.51
CA THR A 140 5.19 13.11 10.09
C THR A 140 5.43 14.52 9.54
N SER A 141 6.44 15.22 10.07
CA SER A 141 6.84 16.54 9.57
C SER A 141 7.66 16.48 8.27
N LYS A 142 7.89 15.29 7.71
CA LYS A 142 8.62 15.12 6.45
C LYS A 142 7.72 15.50 5.27
N ILE A 143 8.33 16.00 4.19
CA ILE A 143 7.56 16.55 3.08
C ILE A 143 6.73 15.49 2.35
N GLU A 144 7.23 14.25 2.34
CA GLU A 144 6.57 13.07 1.79
C GLU A 144 5.33 12.62 2.59
N ASP A 145 5.30 12.89 3.91
CA ASP A 145 4.33 12.30 4.84
C ASP A 145 3.36 13.33 5.45
N VAL A 146 3.67 14.62 5.36
CA VAL A 146 2.92 15.71 6.03
C VAL A 146 1.48 15.88 5.51
N ARG A 147 1.13 15.20 4.42
CA ARG A 147 -0.22 15.17 3.85
C ARG A 147 -0.87 13.79 3.91
N THR A 148 -0.27 12.82 4.59
CA THR A 148 -0.83 11.48 4.76
C THR A 148 -2.13 11.57 5.56
N VAL A 149 -3.22 11.07 4.95
CA VAL A 149 -4.57 11.00 5.53
C VAL A 149 -4.92 9.56 5.91
N LEU A 150 -4.43 8.59 5.14
CA LEU A 150 -4.72 7.17 5.29
C LEU A 150 -3.41 6.41 5.28
N ALA A 151 -3.24 5.52 6.26
CA ALA A 151 -2.26 4.45 6.25
C ALA A 151 -3.00 3.12 6.15
N PHE A 152 -2.52 2.22 5.31
CA PHE A 152 -3.13 0.91 5.12
C PHE A 152 -2.07 -0.18 5.06
N MET A 153 -2.49 -1.41 5.32
CA MET A 153 -1.67 -2.61 5.13
C MET A 153 -2.47 -3.61 4.29
N VAL A 154 -1.75 -4.30 3.41
CA VAL A 154 -2.28 -5.44 2.66
C VAL A 154 -1.49 -6.66 3.11
N TYR A 155 -2.19 -7.66 3.64
CA TYR A 155 -1.60 -8.94 4.01
C TYR A 155 -1.58 -9.83 2.77
N LEU A 156 -0.39 -10.27 2.37
CA LEU A 156 -0.19 -11.05 1.14
C LEU A 156 -0.11 -12.56 1.40
N ASN A 157 -0.07 -12.98 2.66
CA ASN A 157 -0.01 -14.38 3.04
C ASN A 157 -0.66 -14.59 4.41
N ASP A 158 -1.15 -15.80 4.62
CA ASP A 158 -1.54 -16.25 5.95
C ASP A 158 -0.30 -16.49 6.82
N VAL A 159 -0.47 -16.27 8.13
CA VAL A 159 0.57 -16.50 9.14
C VAL A 159 -0.04 -17.39 10.21
N ASP A 160 0.55 -18.58 10.41
CA ASP A 160 0.04 -19.57 11.36
C ASP A 160 0.11 -19.09 12.82
N GLU A 161 1.20 -18.41 13.19
CA GLU A 161 1.45 -17.90 14.54
C GLU A 161 2.26 -16.59 14.48
N GLY A 162 1.88 -15.60 15.30
CA GLY A 162 2.50 -14.27 15.36
C GLY A 162 2.11 -13.48 16.60
#